data_AF-A0AAU6Q8F9-F1
#
_entry.id   AF-A0AAU6Q8F9-F1
#
_cell.length_a   1.000
_cell.length_b   1.000
_cell.length_c   1.000
_cell.angle_alpha   90.00
_cell.angle_beta   90.00
_cell.angle_gamma   90.00
#
_symmetry.space_group_name_H-M   'P 1'
#
loop_
_entity.id
_entity.type
_entity.pdbx_description
1 polymer ?
#
loop_
_entity_poly.entity_id
_entity_poly.type
_entity_poly.pdbx_seq_one_letter_code
_entity_poly.pdbx_strand_id
1 'polypeptide(L)'
;MTWVWSGFNETQQRVIRRVHGAGACTSRSLVASCGPYPNWHPLISMGLLVERATVYGPVVAYSARGYDWAYDWGVSMGLTYDPAYLQAPGTLADRAYQVDALVSLTRRGYESVACKYKRGRAPGTYTDHIVSMMLRAPLDRVPDRCDSPRPSLTGIYYDDTRGYPYLYASISGGGITPARLRTLLKVHQFSPAAWGHPLLIATPDPAALRPMLRRLAAARSENRVPLVELLDLPVPNLVIRGDQK
;
A
#
# COMPACT_ATOMS: atom_id res chain seq x y z
N MET A 1 -26.30 -13.61 -13.87
CA MET A 1 -24.95 -14.15 -13.67
C MET A 1 -24.59 -13.97 -12.20
N THR A 2 -25.14 -14.84 -11.33
CA THR A 2 -25.30 -14.61 -9.87
C THR A 2 -24.82 -15.80 -9.02
N TRP A 3 -24.38 -16.88 -9.67
CA TRP A 3 -24.22 -18.20 -9.04
C TRP A 3 -22.95 -18.35 -8.18
N VAL A 4 -21.88 -17.59 -8.43
CA VAL A 4 -20.64 -17.74 -7.62
C VAL A 4 -20.80 -17.15 -6.22
N TRP A 5 -21.75 -16.23 -6.03
CA TRP A 5 -21.99 -15.57 -4.74
C TRP A 5 -23.06 -16.26 -3.88
N SER A 6 -23.86 -17.18 -4.45
CA SER A 6 -25.03 -17.74 -3.74
C SER A 6 -24.67 -18.61 -2.54
N GLY A 7 -23.40 -19.04 -2.41
CA GLY A 7 -22.89 -19.78 -1.25
C GLY A 7 -22.29 -18.93 -0.13
N PHE A 8 -22.15 -17.61 -0.31
CA PHE A 8 -21.51 -16.72 0.67
C PHE A 8 -22.47 -15.68 1.22
N ASN A 9 -22.45 -15.48 2.54
CA ASN A 9 -23.19 -14.40 3.18
C ASN A 9 -22.56 -13.03 2.84
N GLU A 10 -23.32 -11.94 3.02
CA GLU A 10 -22.88 -10.59 2.65
C GLU A 10 -21.52 -10.19 3.26
N THR A 11 -21.26 -10.57 4.51
CA THR A 11 -19.99 -10.27 5.19
C THR A 11 -18.81 -10.98 4.51
N GLN A 12 -18.97 -12.25 4.15
CA GLN A 12 -17.98 -13.01 3.41
C GLN A 12 -17.73 -12.39 2.04
N GLN A 13 -18.78 -11.92 1.35
CA GLN A 13 -18.63 -11.26 0.06
C GLN A 13 -17.83 -9.97 0.17
N ARG A 14 -18.08 -9.14 1.20
CA ARG A 14 -17.31 -7.92 1.47
C ARG A 14 -15.84 -8.24 1.73
N VAL A 15 -15.54 -9.27 2.54
CA VAL A 15 -14.17 -9.69 2.82
C VAL A 15 -13.47 -10.16 1.55
N ILE A 16 -14.11 -10.99 0.73
CA ILE A 16 -13.54 -11.45 -0.55
C ILE A 16 -13.20 -10.26 -1.44
N ARG A 17 -14.13 -9.33 -1.67
CA ARG A 17 -13.86 -8.14 -2.50
C ARG A 17 -12.73 -7.29 -1.94
N ARG A 18 -12.69 -7.14 -0.61
CA ARG A 18 -11.66 -6.35 0.07
C ARG A 18 -10.28 -6.99 -0.09
N VAL A 19 -10.15 -8.29 0.16
CA VAL A 19 -8.89 -9.03 -0.02
C VAL A 19 -8.50 -9.07 -1.49
N HIS A 20 -9.44 -9.23 -2.42
CA HIS A 20 -9.17 -9.24 -3.86
C HIS A 20 -8.51 -7.93 -4.33
N GLY A 21 -9.11 -6.78 -3.99
CA GLY A 21 -8.56 -5.48 -4.39
C GLY A 21 -7.29 -5.09 -3.60
N ALA A 22 -7.18 -5.52 -2.35
CA ALA A 22 -6.06 -5.16 -1.48
C ALA A 22 -4.87 -6.12 -1.59
N GLY A 23 -5.07 -7.37 -2.00
CA GLY A 23 -4.10 -8.47 -1.89
C GLY A 23 -3.95 -9.03 -0.47
N ALA A 24 -3.75 -8.16 0.51
CA ALA A 24 -3.66 -8.54 1.93
C ALA A 24 -4.21 -7.43 2.83
N CYS A 25 -4.90 -7.79 3.90
CA CYS A 25 -5.49 -6.86 4.88
C CYS A 25 -5.21 -7.33 6.30
N THR A 26 -5.07 -6.40 7.25
CA THR A 26 -5.06 -6.80 8.66
C THR A 26 -6.43 -7.34 9.08
N SER A 27 -6.46 -8.33 9.97
CA SER A 27 -7.74 -8.85 10.50
C SER A 27 -8.54 -7.74 11.19
N ARG A 28 -7.86 -6.80 11.84
CA ARG A 28 -8.45 -5.59 12.41
C ARG A 28 -9.17 -4.74 11.37
N SER A 29 -8.53 -4.45 10.22
CA SER A 29 -9.16 -3.61 9.20
C SER A 29 -10.32 -4.32 8.51
N LEU A 30 -10.26 -5.65 8.37
CA LEU A 30 -11.39 -6.46 7.93
C LEU A 30 -12.54 -6.41 8.94
N VAL A 31 -12.28 -6.54 10.24
CA VAL A 31 -13.31 -6.42 11.28
C VAL A 31 -13.99 -5.05 11.22
N ALA A 32 -13.20 -3.98 11.14
CA ALA A 32 -13.69 -2.61 11.12
C ALA A 32 -14.52 -2.26 9.87
N SER A 33 -14.22 -2.88 8.72
CA SER A 33 -14.85 -2.52 7.43
C SER A 33 -15.88 -3.53 6.91
N CYS A 34 -15.74 -4.80 7.27
CA CYS A 34 -16.56 -5.88 6.71
C CYS A 34 -17.48 -6.53 7.74
N GLY A 35 -17.16 -6.45 9.03
CA GLY A 35 -17.93 -7.05 10.12
C GLY A 35 -17.12 -8.05 10.96
N PRO A 36 -17.72 -8.61 12.03
CA PRO A 36 -17.00 -9.36 13.05
C PRO A 36 -16.41 -10.67 12.53
N TYR A 37 -15.27 -11.08 13.09
CA TYR A 37 -14.47 -12.24 12.67
C TYR A 37 -15.27 -13.55 12.50
N PRO A 38 -16.18 -13.95 13.43
CA PRO A 38 -16.94 -15.20 13.28
C PRO A 38 -17.76 -15.28 11.98
N ASN A 39 -18.19 -14.15 11.43
CA ASN A 39 -19.05 -14.12 10.24
C ASN A 39 -18.30 -14.44 8.95
N TRP A 40 -16.97 -14.30 8.94
CA TRP A 40 -16.12 -14.57 7.78
C TRP A 40 -14.99 -15.58 8.03
N HIS A 41 -14.81 -16.04 9.28
CA HIS A 41 -13.96 -17.18 9.62
C HIS A 41 -14.19 -18.43 8.73
N PRO A 42 -15.42 -18.78 8.28
CA PRO A 42 -15.61 -19.89 7.35
C PRO A 42 -14.79 -19.80 6.06
N LEU A 43 -14.44 -18.59 5.58
CA LEU A 43 -13.55 -18.44 4.42
C LEU A 43 -12.14 -18.99 4.68
N ILE A 44 -11.67 -18.88 5.93
CA ILE A 44 -10.40 -19.49 6.38
C ILE A 44 -10.59 -21.00 6.54
N SER A 45 -11.68 -21.45 7.17
CA SER A 45 -11.95 -22.89 7.36
C SER A 45 -12.12 -23.65 6.05
N MET A 46 -12.71 -23.03 5.02
CA MET A 46 -12.81 -23.58 3.66
C MET A 46 -11.47 -23.55 2.90
N GLY A 47 -10.44 -22.96 3.48
CA GLY A 47 -9.12 -22.83 2.88
C GLY A 47 -9.07 -21.85 1.72
N LEU A 48 -9.98 -20.86 1.64
CA LEU A 48 -9.94 -19.79 0.63
C LEU A 48 -9.04 -18.64 1.10
N LEU A 49 -9.11 -18.32 2.39
CA LEU A 49 -8.25 -17.32 3.00
C LEU A 49 -7.28 -17.99 3.99
N VAL A 50 -6.20 -17.31 4.28
CA VAL A 50 -5.24 -17.68 5.32
C VAL A 50 -4.98 -16.45 6.17
N GLU A 51 -4.92 -16.65 7.47
CA GLU A 51 -4.44 -15.66 8.43
C GLU A 51 -3.00 -16.03 8.84
N ARG A 52 -2.09 -15.07 8.73
CA ARG A 52 -0.70 -15.22 9.17
C ARG A 52 -0.39 -14.17 10.24
N ALA A 53 0.29 -14.59 11.30
CA ALA A 53 0.89 -13.67 12.24
C ALA A 53 2.06 -12.92 11.57
N THR A 54 2.08 -11.60 11.69
CA THR A 54 3.13 -10.75 11.13
C THR A 54 3.58 -9.69 12.13
N VAL A 55 4.67 -8.97 11.81
CA VAL A 55 5.13 -7.81 12.60
C VAL A 55 4.09 -6.69 12.68
N TYR A 56 3.15 -6.61 11.73
CA TYR A 56 2.05 -5.64 11.75
C TYR A 56 0.79 -6.15 12.48
N GLY A 57 0.82 -7.40 12.96
CA GLY A 57 -0.33 -8.13 13.50
C GLY A 57 -0.84 -9.22 12.54
N PRO A 58 -1.97 -9.85 12.85
CA PRO A 58 -2.58 -10.85 11.98
C PRO A 58 -3.01 -10.24 10.64
N VAL A 59 -2.56 -10.84 9.54
CA VAL A 59 -2.86 -10.43 8.17
C VAL A 59 -3.53 -11.57 7.43
N VAL A 60 -4.64 -11.24 6.78
CA VAL A 60 -5.45 -12.14 5.95
C VAL A 60 -5.15 -11.89 4.48
N ALA A 61 -4.91 -12.98 3.74
CA ALA A 61 -4.73 -12.99 2.29
C ALA A 61 -5.30 -14.28 1.70
N TYR A 62 -5.27 -14.42 0.37
CA TYR A 62 -5.65 -15.66 -0.28
C TYR A 62 -4.69 -16.81 0.05
N SER A 63 -5.24 -18.01 0.21
CA SER A 63 -4.47 -19.25 0.15
C SER A 63 -4.11 -19.58 -1.30
N ALA A 64 -3.34 -20.65 -1.54
CA ALA A 64 -3.14 -21.17 -2.90
C ALA A 64 -4.49 -21.49 -3.56
N ARG A 65 -5.32 -22.29 -2.89
CA ARG A 65 -6.67 -22.66 -3.34
C ARG A 65 -7.57 -21.43 -3.56
N GLY A 66 -7.50 -20.45 -2.65
CA GLY A 66 -8.29 -19.24 -2.75
C GLY A 66 -7.85 -18.30 -3.85
N TYR A 67 -6.55 -18.28 -4.16
CA TYR A 67 -6.01 -17.55 -5.29
C TYR A 67 -6.54 -18.13 -6.61
N ASP A 68 -6.43 -19.46 -6.79
CA ASP A 68 -6.92 -20.13 -8.00
C ASP A 68 -8.43 -19.88 -8.18
N TRP A 69 -9.20 -20.06 -7.09
CA TRP A 69 -10.62 -19.75 -7.07
C TRP A 69 -10.92 -18.27 -7.42
N ALA A 70 -10.16 -17.33 -6.87
CA ALA A 70 -10.36 -15.91 -7.11
C ALA A 70 -9.93 -15.47 -8.51
N TYR A 71 -8.92 -16.12 -9.08
CA TYR A 71 -8.47 -15.92 -10.45
C TYR A 71 -9.55 -16.38 -11.43
N ASP A 72 -10.03 -17.62 -11.30
CA ASP A 72 -11.11 -18.16 -12.15
C ASP A 72 -12.40 -17.33 -12.04
N TRP A 73 -12.73 -16.92 -10.81
CA TRP A 73 -13.85 -16.01 -10.57
C TRP A 73 -13.64 -14.65 -11.25
N GLY A 74 -12.46 -14.04 -11.13
CA GLY A 74 -12.14 -12.77 -11.76
C GLY A 74 -12.22 -12.83 -13.28
N VAL A 75 -11.68 -13.88 -13.89
CA VAL A 75 -11.79 -14.16 -15.33
C VAL A 75 -13.26 -14.26 -15.76
N SER A 76 -14.09 -14.99 -15.00
CA SER A 76 -15.53 -15.13 -15.30
C SER A 76 -16.32 -13.81 -15.24
N MET A 77 -15.83 -12.84 -14.45
CA MET A 77 -16.42 -11.53 -14.26
C MET A 77 -15.84 -10.46 -15.20
N GLY A 78 -14.88 -10.83 -16.06
CA GLY A 78 -14.17 -9.88 -16.92
C GLY A 78 -13.28 -8.89 -16.16
N LEU A 79 -12.84 -9.26 -14.94
CA LEU A 79 -11.86 -8.46 -14.22
C LEU A 79 -10.52 -8.53 -14.96
N THR A 80 -9.93 -7.37 -15.22
CA THR A 80 -8.69 -7.24 -16.00
C THR A 80 -7.43 -7.29 -15.13
N TYR A 81 -7.58 -7.54 -13.83
CA TYR A 81 -6.47 -7.57 -12.89
C TYR A 81 -6.50 -8.86 -12.06
N ASP A 82 -5.33 -9.50 -11.98
CA ASP A 82 -5.17 -10.72 -11.21
C ASP A 82 -5.16 -10.40 -9.70
N PRO A 83 -5.71 -11.29 -8.85
CA PRO A 83 -5.53 -11.18 -7.41
C PRO A 83 -4.04 -11.20 -7.08
N ALA A 84 -3.60 -10.49 -6.04
CA ALA A 84 -2.20 -10.58 -5.62
C ALA A 84 -1.98 -11.87 -4.81
N TYR A 85 -0.98 -12.67 -5.18
CA TYR A 85 -0.56 -13.83 -4.39
C TYR A 85 0.64 -13.49 -3.51
N LEU A 86 0.44 -13.40 -2.20
CA LEU A 86 1.48 -13.08 -1.23
C LEU A 86 1.50 -14.14 -0.13
N GLN A 87 2.65 -14.78 0.09
CA GLN A 87 2.79 -15.82 1.13
C GLN A 87 3.76 -15.46 2.25
N ALA A 88 4.82 -14.71 1.93
CA ALA A 88 5.86 -14.39 2.90
C ALA A 88 5.32 -13.41 3.96
N PRO A 89 5.49 -13.67 5.28
CA PRO A 89 4.97 -12.81 6.34
C PRO A 89 5.39 -11.34 6.25
N GLY A 90 6.64 -11.07 5.84
CA GLY A 90 7.13 -9.71 5.64
C GLY A 90 6.41 -8.99 4.51
N THR A 91 6.21 -9.67 3.38
CA THR A 91 5.47 -9.13 2.22
C THR A 91 4.00 -8.90 2.54
N LEU A 92 3.37 -9.81 3.30
CA LEU A 92 2.00 -9.65 3.80
C LEU A 92 1.88 -8.42 4.71
N ALA A 93 2.81 -8.26 5.66
CA ALA A 93 2.84 -7.11 6.56
C ALA A 93 2.98 -5.80 5.79
N ASP A 94 3.95 -5.72 4.86
CA ASP A 94 4.16 -4.54 4.03
C ASP A 94 2.93 -4.21 3.19
N ARG A 95 2.27 -5.22 2.62
CA ARG A 95 1.08 -5.01 1.81
C ARG A 95 -0.10 -4.49 2.65
N ALA A 96 -0.34 -5.09 3.81
CA ALA A 96 -1.38 -4.63 4.72
C ALA A 96 -1.08 -3.20 5.22
N TYR A 97 0.18 -2.89 5.54
CA TYR A 97 0.61 -1.56 5.95
C TYR A 97 0.42 -0.51 4.84
N GLN A 98 0.73 -0.87 3.60
CA GLN A 98 0.47 -0.07 2.40
C GLN A 98 -1.02 0.22 2.19
N VAL A 99 -1.89 -0.77 2.42
CA VAL A 99 -3.34 -0.61 2.29
C VAL A 99 -3.87 0.34 3.37
N ASP A 100 -3.42 0.20 4.61
CA ASP A 100 -3.82 1.10 5.70
C ASP A 100 -3.29 2.54 5.48
N ALA A 101 -2.08 2.67 4.92
CA ALA A 101 -1.53 3.96 4.46
C ALA A 101 -2.41 4.62 3.40
N LEU A 102 -2.82 3.85 2.39
CA LEU A 102 -3.69 4.32 1.33
C LEU A 102 -5.06 4.75 1.87
N VAL A 103 -5.66 3.97 2.78
CA VAL A 103 -6.94 4.35 3.42
C VAL A 103 -6.82 5.68 4.16
N SER A 104 -5.72 5.89 4.90
CA SER A 104 -5.45 7.17 5.58
C SER A 104 -5.35 8.33 4.61
N LEU A 105 -4.67 8.15 3.48
CA LEU A 105 -4.53 9.17 2.43
C LEU A 105 -5.84 9.43 1.67
N THR A 106 -6.65 8.41 1.41
CA THR A 106 -7.96 8.57 0.77
C THR A 106 -8.89 9.43 1.62
N ARG A 107 -8.84 9.30 2.95
CA ARG A 107 -9.57 10.21 3.87
C ARG A 107 -9.10 11.67 3.78
N ARG A 108 -7.88 11.89 3.27
CA ARG A 108 -7.28 13.22 3.03
C ARG A 108 -7.47 13.67 1.57
N GLY A 109 -8.29 12.97 0.78
CA GLY A 109 -8.61 13.34 -0.61
C GLY A 109 -7.69 12.78 -1.68
N TYR A 110 -6.78 11.86 -1.35
CA TYR A 110 -5.89 11.24 -2.34
C TYR A 110 -6.54 10.03 -3.02
N GLU A 111 -6.30 9.87 -4.32
CA GLU A 111 -6.80 8.74 -5.11
C GLU A 111 -5.66 7.89 -5.64
N SER A 112 -5.75 6.56 -5.55
CA SER A 112 -4.75 5.67 -6.15
C SER A 112 -4.87 5.67 -7.68
N VAL A 113 -3.75 5.91 -8.38
CA VAL A 113 -3.70 5.98 -9.85
C VAL A 113 -3.01 4.75 -10.43
N ALA A 114 -1.84 4.39 -9.90
CA ALA A 114 -1.05 3.28 -10.41
C ALA A 114 -0.17 2.67 -9.31
N CYS A 115 0.15 1.39 -9.46
CA CYS A 115 1.10 0.68 -8.59
C CYS A 115 2.34 0.30 -9.37
N LYS A 116 3.53 0.51 -8.79
CA LYS A 116 4.80 -0.02 -9.31
C LYS A 116 5.14 -1.31 -8.57
N TYR A 117 5.34 -2.38 -9.33
CA TYR A 117 5.63 -3.72 -8.82
C TYR A 117 7.11 -4.06 -8.99
N LYS A 118 7.70 -4.74 -8.01
CA LYS A 118 8.96 -5.46 -8.19
C LYS A 118 8.61 -6.88 -8.61
N ARG A 119 8.54 -7.15 -9.91
CA ARG A 119 8.31 -8.50 -10.43
C ARG A 119 9.59 -9.31 -10.32
N GLY A 120 9.59 -10.37 -9.52
CA GLY A 120 10.54 -11.47 -9.66
C GLY A 120 9.97 -12.48 -10.66
N ARG A 121 10.56 -12.62 -11.84
CA ARG A 121 10.21 -13.70 -12.78
C ARG A 121 11.06 -14.93 -12.42
N ALA A 122 10.55 -15.76 -11.53
CA ALA A 122 11.02 -17.14 -11.39
C ALA A 122 9.85 -18.08 -11.69
N PRO A 123 10.05 -19.20 -12.42
CA PRO A 123 9.00 -20.19 -12.64
C PRO A 123 8.39 -20.62 -11.30
N GLY A 124 7.06 -20.52 -11.15
CA GLY A 124 6.35 -20.86 -9.93
C GLY A 124 6.39 -19.80 -8.80
N THR A 125 7.00 -18.62 -9.02
CA THR A 125 7.05 -17.54 -8.03
C THR A 125 6.26 -16.33 -8.50
N TYR A 126 5.04 -16.17 -8.00
CA TYR A 126 4.23 -14.96 -8.17
C TYR A 126 4.49 -14.05 -6.98
N THR A 127 5.35 -13.04 -7.14
CA THR A 127 5.53 -12.01 -6.08
C THR A 127 5.18 -10.65 -6.65
N ASP A 128 3.92 -10.25 -6.47
CA ASP A 128 3.43 -8.91 -6.77
C ASP A 128 3.71 -7.96 -5.60
N HIS A 129 5.00 -7.79 -5.28
CA HIS A 129 5.39 -6.84 -4.25
C HIS A 129 5.31 -5.42 -4.81
N ILE A 130 4.31 -4.66 -4.36
CA ILE A 130 4.17 -3.25 -4.68
C ILE A 130 5.26 -2.48 -3.94
N VAL A 131 6.10 -1.78 -4.71
CA VAL A 131 7.21 -0.97 -4.19
C VAL A 131 6.76 0.45 -3.88
N SER A 132 5.84 0.97 -4.70
CA SER A 132 5.28 2.31 -4.53
C SER A 132 3.94 2.43 -5.24
N MET A 133 3.12 3.36 -4.76
CA MET A 133 1.85 3.73 -5.40
C MET A 133 1.90 5.18 -5.83
N MET A 134 1.55 5.46 -7.08
CA MET A 134 1.29 6.82 -7.55
C MET A 134 -0.13 7.18 -7.15
N LEU A 135 -0.27 8.33 -6.49
CA LEU A 135 -1.54 8.87 -6.03
C LEU A 135 -1.82 10.17 -6.77
N ARG A 136 -3.09 10.50 -6.98
CA ARG A 136 -3.53 11.85 -7.31
C ARG A 136 -3.80 12.60 -6.01
N ALA A 137 -3.18 13.76 -5.85
CA ALA A 137 -3.42 14.68 -4.74
C ALA A 137 -4.73 15.44 -4.94
N PRO A 138 -5.42 15.85 -3.86
CA PRO A 138 -6.58 16.72 -3.97
C PRO A 138 -6.16 18.11 -4.51
N LEU A 139 -7.09 18.77 -5.22
CA LEU A 139 -6.79 19.99 -6.00
C LEU A 139 -6.27 21.15 -5.15
N ASP A 140 -6.69 21.25 -3.89
CA ASP A 140 -6.25 22.25 -2.91
C ASP A 140 -4.77 22.09 -2.49
N ARG A 141 -4.17 20.93 -2.77
CA ARG A 141 -2.77 20.60 -2.44
C ARG A 141 -1.84 20.63 -3.64
N VAL A 142 -2.31 20.97 -4.82
CA VAL A 142 -1.48 21.16 -6.02
C VAL A 142 -1.09 22.63 -6.10
N PRO A 143 0.19 22.99 -5.84
CA PRO A 143 0.65 24.35 -6.05
C PRO A 143 0.60 24.62 -7.55
N ASP A 144 -0.29 25.54 -7.95
CA ASP A 144 -0.64 25.90 -9.31
C ASP A 144 -1.40 24.80 -10.08
N ARG A 145 -2.61 25.14 -10.55
CA ARG A 145 -3.48 24.27 -11.35
C ARG A 145 -2.67 23.64 -12.49
N CYS A 146 -2.45 22.34 -12.39
CA CYS A 146 -1.89 21.54 -13.47
C CYS A 146 -3.06 20.92 -14.23
N ASP A 147 -3.41 21.48 -15.38
CA ASP A 147 -4.36 20.88 -16.34
C ASP A 147 -3.71 19.74 -17.16
N SER A 148 -2.52 19.27 -16.75
CA SER A 148 -1.78 18.27 -17.52
C SER A 148 -2.49 16.92 -17.56
N PRO A 149 -2.51 16.28 -18.75
CA PRO A 149 -3.08 14.95 -18.90
C PRO A 149 -2.32 13.94 -18.02
N ARG A 150 -3.04 12.90 -17.59
CA ARG A 150 -2.52 11.78 -16.78
C ARG A 150 -1.20 11.26 -17.39
N PRO A 151 -0.09 11.17 -16.64
CA PRO A 151 1.18 10.73 -17.21
C PRO A 151 1.08 9.31 -17.78
N SER A 152 1.64 9.09 -18.97
CA SER A 152 1.62 7.77 -19.61
C SER A 152 2.42 6.76 -18.78
N LEU A 153 1.86 5.56 -18.58
CA LEU A 153 2.49 4.49 -17.80
C LEU A 153 3.54 3.71 -18.62
N THR A 154 3.76 4.07 -19.89
CA THR A 154 4.46 3.27 -20.91
C THR A 154 5.91 3.66 -21.17
N GLY A 155 6.54 4.44 -20.29
CA GLY A 155 7.99 4.46 -20.18
C GLY A 155 8.76 5.45 -21.06
N ILE A 156 8.15 6.55 -21.50
CA ILE A 156 8.89 7.62 -22.19
C ILE A 156 8.47 8.96 -21.60
N TYR A 157 9.43 9.58 -20.89
CA TYR A 157 9.49 10.96 -20.37
C TYR A 157 8.29 11.50 -19.56
N TYR A 158 8.65 12.10 -18.43
CA TYR A 158 7.73 12.68 -17.45
C TYR A 158 7.14 13.99 -17.98
N ASP A 159 6.02 13.90 -18.70
CA ASP A 159 5.07 15.00 -18.71
C ASP A 159 4.64 15.29 -17.27
N ASP A 160 4.52 16.58 -16.97
CA ASP A 160 4.26 17.19 -15.69
C ASP A 160 3.50 16.32 -14.66
N THR A 161 4.22 15.64 -13.77
CA THR A 161 3.66 14.87 -12.64
C THR A 161 3.19 15.74 -11.47
N ARG A 162 2.98 17.06 -11.66
CA ARG A 162 2.23 17.88 -10.70
C ARG A 162 0.85 17.25 -10.46
N GLY A 163 0.48 17.16 -9.19
CA GLY A 163 -0.69 16.46 -8.69
C GLY A 163 -0.49 14.98 -8.41
N TYR A 164 0.67 14.37 -8.72
CA TYR A 164 0.84 12.90 -8.68
C TYR A 164 1.97 12.38 -7.76
N PRO A 165 1.90 12.58 -6.42
CA PRO A 165 2.92 12.08 -5.50
C PRO A 165 2.99 10.55 -5.45
N TYR A 166 4.16 10.04 -5.04
CA TYR A 166 4.38 8.63 -4.77
C TYR A 166 4.32 8.34 -3.28
N LEU A 167 3.58 7.29 -2.91
CA LEU A 167 3.58 6.65 -1.61
C LEU A 167 4.58 5.49 -1.57
N TYR A 168 5.48 5.53 -0.60
CA TYR A 168 6.29 4.40 -0.17
C TYR A 168 5.90 4.04 1.27
N ALA A 169 5.50 2.80 1.49
CA ALA A 169 5.15 2.30 2.80
C ALA A 169 5.74 0.91 3.01
N SER A 170 6.44 0.74 4.12
CA SER A 170 7.01 -0.54 4.54
C SER A 170 7.13 -0.57 6.06
N ILE A 171 6.88 -1.76 6.62
CA ILE A 171 6.98 -2.09 8.04
C ILE A 171 7.92 -3.30 8.27
N SER A 172 8.09 -4.17 7.29
CA SER A 172 9.01 -5.29 7.38
C SER A 172 10.46 -4.81 7.44
N GLY A 173 11.35 -5.57 8.10
CA GLY A 173 12.77 -5.21 8.21
C GLY A 173 13.07 -3.88 8.89
N GLY A 174 12.15 -3.34 9.71
CA GLY A 174 12.26 -2.02 10.33
C GLY A 174 11.71 -0.87 9.49
N GLY A 175 11.11 -1.17 8.33
CA GLY A 175 10.48 -0.20 7.44
C GLY A 175 11.46 0.62 6.62
N ILE A 176 11.13 1.90 6.39
CA ILE A 176 11.92 2.77 5.51
C ILE A 176 13.08 3.38 6.30
N THR A 177 14.29 2.83 6.09
CA THR A 177 15.53 3.29 6.74
C THR A 177 16.04 4.62 6.18
N PRO A 178 16.91 5.36 6.91
CA PRO A 178 17.56 6.57 6.39
C PRO A 178 18.36 6.33 5.10
N ALA A 179 19.01 5.18 4.98
CA ALA A 179 19.73 4.79 3.75
C ALA A 179 18.76 4.64 2.58
N ARG A 180 17.63 3.95 2.79
CA ARG A 180 16.59 3.82 1.77
C ARG A 180 15.97 5.17 1.39
N LEU A 181 15.69 6.02 2.38
CA LEU A 181 15.18 7.37 2.16
C LEU A 181 16.14 8.20 1.31
N ARG A 182 17.46 8.15 1.57
CA ARG A 182 18.46 8.84 0.74
C ARG A 182 18.40 8.38 -0.72
N THR A 183 18.27 7.07 -0.96
CA THR A 183 18.13 6.53 -2.31
C THR A 183 16.84 7.01 -2.98
N LEU A 184 15.72 7.01 -2.26
CA LEU A 184 14.45 7.52 -2.78
C LEU A 184 14.55 9.01 -3.13
N LEU A 185 15.12 9.82 -2.24
CA LEU A 185 15.33 11.24 -2.47
C LEU A 185 16.19 11.52 -3.68
N LYS A 186 17.30 10.78 -3.88
CA LYS A 186 18.12 10.92 -5.09
C LYS A 186 17.30 10.67 -6.34
N VAL A 187 16.55 9.57 -6.39
CA VAL A 187 15.69 9.23 -7.55
C VAL A 187 14.63 10.30 -7.80
N HIS A 188 14.04 10.85 -6.74
CA HIS A 188 13.01 11.89 -6.83
C HIS A 188 13.58 13.27 -7.19
N GLN A 189 14.78 13.62 -6.71
CA GLN A 189 15.43 14.92 -7.00
C GLN A 189 15.70 15.14 -8.50
N PHE A 190 16.01 14.07 -9.24
CA PHE A 190 16.29 14.14 -10.68
C PHE A 190 15.04 14.14 -11.58
N SER A 191 13.82 14.17 -11.02
CA SER A 191 12.58 14.30 -11.81
C SER A 191 12.05 15.74 -11.69
N PRO A 192 12.08 16.55 -12.77
CA PRO A 192 11.66 17.96 -12.73
C PRO A 192 10.23 18.18 -12.20
N ALA A 193 9.34 17.22 -12.43
CA ALA A 193 7.96 17.27 -11.95
C ALA A 193 7.76 16.71 -10.52
N ALA A 194 8.78 16.10 -9.91
CA ALA A 194 8.75 15.66 -8.51
C ALA A 194 8.91 16.82 -7.51
N TRP A 195 9.17 18.04 -7.97
CA TRP A 195 9.38 19.20 -7.12
C TRP A 195 8.07 19.85 -6.64
N GLY A 196 6.93 19.50 -7.26
CA GLY A 196 5.62 20.05 -6.92
C GLY A 196 4.91 19.37 -5.74
N HIS A 197 5.36 18.18 -5.29
CA HIS A 197 4.69 17.42 -4.23
C HIS A 197 5.67 16.71 -3.28
N PRO A 198 5.27 16.50 -2.01
CA PRO A 198 6.08 15.73 -1.09
C PRO A 198 6.14 14.25 -1.51
N LEU A 199 7.29 13.64 -1.28
CA LEU A 199 7.43 12.20 -1.19
C LEU A 199 6.63 11.70 0.02
N LEU A 200 5.62 10.86 -0.19
CA LEU A 200 4.80 10.33 0.90
C LEU A 200 5.45 9.05 1.45
N ILE A 201 5.78 9.05 2.74
CA ILE A 201 6.50 7.96 3.39
C ILE A 201 5.70 7.49 4.60
N ALA A 202 5.31 6.22 4.63
CA ALA A 202 4.83 5.59 5.86
C ALA A 202 5.89 4.61 6.38
N THR A 203 6.24 4.72 7.65
CA THR A 203 7.24 3.86 8.31
C THR A 203 6.85 3.65 9.78
N PRO A 204 7.10 2.47 10.38
CA PRO A 204 6.75 2.21 11.77
C PRO A 204 7.55 3.06 12.78
N ASP A 205 8.76 3.50 12.40
CA ASP A 205 9.59 4.39 13.21
C ASP A 205 9.88 5.70 12.46
N PRO A 206 8.98 6.68 12.55
CA PRO A 206 9.22 7.99 11.97
C PRO A 206 10.34 8.75 12.69
N ALA A 207 10.65 8.42 13.96
CA ALA A 207 11.65 9.13 14.75
C ALA A 207 13.06 8.93 14.19
N ALA A 208 13.38 7.73 13.70
CA ALA A 208 14.65 7.45 13.01
C ALA A 208 14.90 8.34 11.78
N LEU A 209 13.85 8.86 11.14
CA LEU A 209 13.96 9.72 9.96
C LEU A 209 14.03 11.23 10.31
N ARG A 210 13.58 11.63 11.51
CA ARG A 210 13.47 13.05 11.90
C ARG A 210 14.77 13.85 11.76
N PRO A 211 15.96 13.36 12.19
CA PRO A 211 17.20 14.14 12.06
C PRO A 211 17.54 14.47 10.60
N MET A 212 17.33 13.50 9.71
CA MET A 212 17.57 13.68 8.29
C MET A 212 16.56 14.67 7.68
N LEU A 213 15.29 14.55 8.04
CA LEU A 213 14.24 15.47 7.56
C LEU A 213 14.46 16.91 8.04
N ARG A 214 14.91 17.10 9.29
CA ARG A 214 15.29 18.43 9.81
C ARG A 214 16.42 19.06 9.00
N ARG A 215 17.45 18.30 8.66
CA ARG A 215 18.56 18.77 7.81
C ARG A 215 18.09 19.15 6.41
N LEU A 216 17.21 18.35 5.82
CA LEU A 216 16.62 18.64 4.51
C LEU A 216 15.74 19.88 4.53
N ALA A 217 14.97 20.09 5.60
CA ALA A 217 14.16 21.29 5.78
C ALA A 217 15.03 22.54 5.94
N ALA A 218 16.08 22.47 6.77
CA ALA A 218 17.00 23.60 7.00
C ALA A 218 17.80 23.98 5.73
N ALA A 219 18.13 23.01 4.87
CA ALA A 219 18.80 23.26 3.60
C ALA A 219 17.87 23.87 2.52
N ARG A 220 16.57 23.95 2.77
CA ARG A 220 15.57 24.46 1.82
C ARG A 220 15.18 25.89 2.23
N SER A 221 15.78 26.89 1.60
CA SER A 221 15.52 28.31 1.91
C SER A 221 14.22 28.86 1.30
N GLU A 222 13.69 28.27 0.22
CA GLU A 222 12.71 28.97 -0.64
C GLU A 222 11.46 28.18 -1.05
N ASN A 223 11.37 26.88 -0.77
CA ASN A 223 10.25 26.04 -1.22
C ASN A 223 9.19 25.84 -0.13
N ARG A 224 7.94 26.27 -0.40
CA ARG A 224 6.80 26.20 0.53
C ARG A 224 6.23 24.80 0.78
N VAL A 225 6.64 23.79 0.00
CA VAL A 225 6.14 22.41 0.09
C VAL A 225 7.23 21.49 0.67
N PRO A 226 6.94 20.65 1.69
CA PRO A 226 7.94 19.72 2.23
C PRO A 226 8.40 18.72 1.15
N LEU A 227 9.69 18.35 1.18
CA LEU A 227 10.24 17.37 0.23
C LEU A 227 9.74 15.95 0.54
N VAL A 228 9.43 15.70 1.82
CA VAL A 228 8.97 14.42 2.34
C VAL A 228 7.87 14.71 3.35
N GLU A 229 6.76 13.99 3.25
CA GLU A 229 5.71 13.96 4.25
C GLU A 229 5.69 12.57 4.90
N LEU A 230 5.88 12.53 6.22
CA LEU A 230 5.74 11.29 6.99
C LEU A 230 4.28 11.06 7.33
N LEU A 231 3.79 9.87 7.03
CA LEU A 231 2.48 9.39 7.43
C LEU A 231 2.63 8.63 8.73
N ASP A 232 1.96 9.13 9.76
CA ASP A 232 1.84 8.43 11.03
C ASP A 232 0.72 7.40 10.91
N LEU A 233 1.07 6.13 11.02
CA LEU A 233 0.12 5.03 11.01
C LEU A 233 0.23 4.28 12.34
N PRO A 234 -0.90 4.01 13.00
CA PRO A 234 -0.88 3.27 14.26
C PRO A 234 -0.38 1.85 14.00
N VAL A 235 0.81 1.53 14.52
CA VAL A 235 1.35 0.17 14.53
C VAL A 235 0.85 -0.54 15.80
N PRO A 236 -0.06 -1.52 15.70
CA PRO A 236 -0.81 -1.99 16.87
C PRO A 236 0.03 -2.78 17.88
N ASN A 237 1.16 -3.36 17.46
CA ASN A 237 1.87 -4.39 18.23
C ASN A 237 3.38 -4.18 18.38
N LEU A 238 3.93 -3.04 17.95
CA LEU A 238 5.28 -2.66 18.39
C LEU A 238 5.14 -2.11 19.81
N VAL A 239 5.02 -3.02 20.78
CA VAL A 239 5.58 -2.75 22.11
C VAL A 239 7.05 -2.50 21.83
N ILE A 240 7.41 -1.22 21.71
CA ILE A 240 8.79 -0.79 21.79
C ILE A 240 9.23 -1.40 23.12
N ARG A 241 10.09 -2.42 23.06
CA ARG A 241 10.85 -2.84 24.24
C ARG A 241 11.70 -1.61 24.57
N GLY A 242 11.11 -0.69 25.33
CA GLY A 242 11.82 0.39 25.96
C GLY A 242 12.84 -0.29 26.86
N ASP A 243 14.09 0.06 26.63
CA ASP A 243 15.22 -0.26 27.48
C ASP A 243 14.77 -0.25 28.95
N GLN A 244 14.64 -1.45 29.55
CA GLN A 244 14.87 -1.55 30.97
C GLN A 244 16.38 -1.47 31.13
N LYS A 245 16.85 -0.24 31.38
CA LYS A 245 18.12 0.00 32.06
C LYS A 245 18.03 -0.47 33.50
#